data_AF-A0A9D3ZGQ3-F1
#
_entry.id   AF-A0A9D3ZGQ3-F1
#
_cell.length_a   1.000
_cell.length_b   1.000
_cell.length_c   1.000
_cell.angle_alpha   90.00
_cell.angle_beta   90.00
_cell.angle_gamma   90.00
#
_symmetry.space_group_name_H-M   'P 1'
#
loop_
_entity.id
_entity.type
_entity.pdbx_description
1 polymer ?
#
loop_
_entity_poly.entity_id
_entity_poly.type
_entity_poly.pdbx_seq_one_letter_code
_entity_poly.pdbx_strand_id
1 'polypeptide(L)'
;MDSSHSSPATSTIAIIAFPLPLLFLFSFLRISKDALTNTNKKQTPPEVGGAWPIIGHLHLLAGPQPPHISLANMADKYGRMFTIKLGVHRALVVNNWEIAKECLTINDKAFASRPKVVNMELLGYNNAMIVFAPYGPYWRQVRKCAPIELLSTHRLDLFKHVRESDVKTSLEQLYQIWNKKKSTNCDKVLVEMKRWFRGCYS
;
A
#
# COMPACT_ATOMS: atom_id res chain seq x y z
N MET A 1 -50.73 15.25 -53.59
CA MET A 1 -50.35 13.85 -53.86
C MET A 1 -48.89 13.76 -53.49
N ASP A 2 -48.67 13.30 -52.27
CA ASP A 2 -47.64 13.85 -51.41
C ASP A 2 -46.35 13.04 -51.53
N SER A 3 -45.27 13.75 -51.86
CA SER A 3 -43.91 13.21 -51.91
C SER A 3 -43.29 13.26 -50.51
N SER A 4 -43.45 12.20 -49.73
CA SER A 4 -42.79 12.03 -48.43
C SER A 4 -41.35 11.53 -48.62
N HIS A 5 -40.39 12.44 -48.46
CA HIS A 5 -38.97 12.12 -48.31
C HIS A 5 -38.74 11.35 -46.99
N SER A 6 -38.41 10.06 -47.08
CA SER A 6 -37.97 9.26 -45.94
C SER A 6 -36.53 9.60 -45.56
N SER A 7 -36.33 10.09 -44.34
CA SER A 7 -35.08 10.62 -43.80
C SER A 7 -33.98 9.55 -43.60
N PRO A 8 -32.69 9.80 -43.92
CA PRO A 8 -31.59 8.83 -43.86
C PRO A 8 -31.14 8.40 -42.44
N ALA A 9 -31.79 8.92 -41.40
CA ALA A 9 -31.41 8.67 -40.00
C ALA A 9 -31.70 7.24 -39.51
N THR A 10 -32.68 6.55 -40.10
CA THR A 10 -33.06 5.19 -39.67
C THR A 10 -32.06 4.13 -40.12
N SER A 11 -31.40 4.32 -41.26
CA SER A 11 -30.40 3.37 -41.80
C SER A 11 -29.06 3.43 -41.07
N THR A 12 -28.65 4.59 -40.56
CA THR A 12 -27.37 4.74 -39.83
C THR A 12 -27.42 4.20 -38.41
N ILE A 13 -28.58 4.30 -37.73
CA ILE A 13 -28.79 3.75 -36.39
C ILE A 13 -28.70 2.21 -36.41
N ALA A 14 -29.20 1.57 -37.46
CA ALA A 14 -29.14 0.11 -37.61
C ALA A 14 -27.70 -0.42 -37.79
N ILE A 15 -26.83 0.35 -38.46
CA ILE A 15 -25.43 -0.03 -38.72
C ILE A 15 -24.58 0.03 -37.44
N ILE A 16 -24.90 0.93 -36.49
CA ILE A 16 -24.17 1.08 -35.23
C ILE A 16 -24.74 0.17 -34.12
N ALA A 17 -26.06 -0.08 -34.13
CA ALA A 17 -26.72 -0.92 -33.13
C ALA A 17 -26.41 -2.42 -33.25
N PHE A 18 -25.97 -2.88 -34.43
CA PHE A 18 -25.64 -4.29 -34.68
C PHE A 18 -24.23 -4.75 -34.22
N PRO A 19 -23.13 -3.97 -34.41
CA PRO A 19 -21.80 -4.39 -33.97
C PRO A 19 -21.57 -4.24 -32.46
N LEU A 20 -22.26 -3.31 -31.78
CA LEU A 20 -22.14 -3.11 -30.33
C LEU A 20 -22.48 -4.35 -29.49
N PRO A 21 -23.64 -5.03 -29.68
CA PRO A 21 -23.96 -6.24 -28.95
C PRO A 21 -23.05 -7.42 -29.34
N LEU A 22 -22.57 -7.48 -30.58
CA LEU A 22 -21.64 -8.52 -31.02
C LEU A 22 -20.25 -8.34 -30.38
N LEU A 23 -19.78 -7.09 -30.27
CA LEU A 23 -18.53 -6.74 -29.59
C LEU A 23 -18.64 -6.95 -28.08
N PHE A 24 -19.79 -6.61 -27.49
CA PHE A 24 -20.09 -6.89 -26.09
C PHE A 24 -20.12 -8.39 -25.80
N LEU A 25 -20.80 -9.18 -26.63
CA LEU A 25 -20.84 -10.64 -26.52
C LEU A 25 -19.46 -11.26 -26.73
N PHE A 26 -18.68 -10.77 -27.69
CA PHE A 26 -17.30 -11.24 -27.92
C PHE A 26 -16.38 -10.92 -26.74
N SER A 27 -16.48 -9.71 -26.18
CA SER A 27 -15.78 -9.33 -24.96
C SER A 27 -16.20 -10.20 -23.78
N PHE A 28 -17.50 -10.41 -23.58
CA PHE A 28 -18.05 -11.26 -22.52
C PHE A 28 -17.60 -12.72 -22.65
N LEU A 29 -17.55 -13.26 -23.87
CA LEU A 29 -17.07 -14.61 -24.15
C LEU A 29 -15.55 -14.74 -23.97
N ARG A 30 -14.76 -13.71 -24.27
CA ARG A 30 -13.32 -13.66 -23.98
C ARG A 30 -13.09 -13.66 -22.46
N ILE A 31 -13.77 -12.80 -21.72
CA ILE A 31 -13.71 -12.73 -20.25
C ILE A 31 -14.15 -14.06 -19.62
N SER A 32 -15.21 -14.69 -20.16
CA SER A 32 -15.71 -15.98 -19.69
C SER A 32 -14.75 -17.14 -19.99
N LYS A 33 -14.09 -17.12 -21.16
CA LYS A 33 -13.05 -18.11 -21.51
C LYS A 33 -11.81 -17.94 -20.64
N ASP A 34 -11.36 -16.72 -20.37
CA ASP A 34 -10.25 -16.45 -19.45
C ASP A 34 -10.57 -16.89 -18.01
N ALA A 35 -11.85 -16.82 -17.61
CA ALA A 35 -12.34 -17.38 -16.36
C ALA A 35 -12.36 -18.92 -16.34
N LEU A 36 -12.63 -19.56 -17.49
CA LEU A 36 -12.76 -21.01 -17.62
C LEU A 36 -11.43 -21.74 -17.88
N THR A 37 -10.43 -21.10 -18.50
CA THR A 37 -9.14 -21.73 -18.84
C THR A 37 -8.17 -21.84 -17.65
N ASN A 38 -8.58 -21.50 -16.44
CA ASN A 38 -7.82 -21.69 -15.19
C ASN A 38 -8.11 -23.06 -14.54
N THR A 39 -8.04 -24.14 -15.29
CA THR A 39 -8.28 -25.51 -14.77
C THR A 39 -7.03 -26.22 -14.25
N ASN A 40 -5.85 -25.58 -14.24
CA ASN A 40 -4.74 -26.04 -13.40
C ASN A 40 -4.87 -25.42 -12.00
N LYS A 41 -5.70 -26.03 -11.14
CA LYS A 41 -5.88 -25.61 -9.74
C LYS A 41 -4.59 -25.79 -8.92
N LYS A 42 -3.61 -24.91 -9.13
CA LYS A 42 -2.76 -24.50 -8.01
C LYS A 42 -3.72 -23.88 -6.98
N GLN A 43 -3.66 -24.33 -5.73
CA GLN A 43 -4.46 -23.73 -4.66
C GLN A 43 -3.99 -22.29 -4.47
N THR A 44 -4.60 -21.36 -5.21
CA THR A 44 -4.37 -19.93 -5.03
C THR A 44 -5.13 -19.49 -3.79
N PRO A 45 -4.54 -18.62 -2.96
CA PRO A 45 -5.24 -18.04 -1.82
C PRO A 45 -6.57 -17.41 -2.24
N PRO A 46 -7.64 -17.55 -1.42
CA PRO A 46 -8.96 -17.01 -1.76
C PRO A 46 -8.87 -15.51 -2.05
N GLU A 47 -9.54 -15.06 -3.12
CA GLU A 47 -9.66 -13.62 -3.39
C GLU A 47 -10.85 -13.06 -2.60
N VAL A 48 -10.63 -11.96 -1.89
CA VAL A 48 -11.67 -11.26 -1.14
C VAL A 48 -12.73 -10.74 -2.11
N GLY A 49 -13.99 -10.85 -1.71
CA GLY A 49 -15.13 -10.34 -2.48
C GLY A 49 -15.34 -8.84 -2.26
N GLY A 50 -16.06 -8.19 -3.19
CA GLY A 50 -16.41 -6.78 -3.07
C GLY A 50 -15.43 -5.80 -3.73
N ALA A 51 -14.49 -6.29 -4.55
CA ALA A 51 -13.61 -5.44 -5.34
C ALA A 51 -14.40 -4.55 -6.32
N TRP A 52 -14.18 -3.24 -6.28
CA TRP A 52 -14.75 -2.33 -7.28
C TRP A 52 -13.91 -2.33 -8.57
N PRO A 53 -14.51 -2.03 -9.74
CA PRO A 53 -13.75 -1.83 -10.97
C PRO A 53 -12.69 -0.75 -10.77
N ILE A 54 -11.46 -1.02 -11.24
CA ILE A 54 -10.27 -0.13 -11.18
C ILE A 54 -9.75 0.16 -9.75
N ILE A 55 -10.62 0.43 -8.77
CA ILE A 55 -10.28 0.77 -7.39
C ILE A 55 -9.93 -0.48 -6.56
N GLY A 56 -10.52 -1.62 -6.88
CA GLY A 56 -10.35 -2.85 -6.11
C GLY A 56 -10.90 -2.69 -4.69
N HIS A 57 -10.10 -3.09 -3.70
CA HIS A 57 -10.41 -3.07 -2.27
C HIS A 57 -9.86 -1.83 -1.55
N LEU A 58 -9.30 -0.85 -2.26
CA LEU A 58 -8.77 0.37 -1.64
C LEU A 58 -9.83 1.12 -0.83
N HIS A 59 -11.09 1.08 -1.26
CA HIS A 59 -12.22 1.67 -0.54
C HIS A 59 -12.44 1.05 0.85
N LEU A 60 -12.07 -0.24 1.04
CA LEU A 60 -12.14 -0.90 2.35
C LEU A 60 -10.97 -0.50 3.26
N LEU A 61 -9.83 -0.13 2.68
CA LEU A 61 -8.61 0.25 3.40
C LEU A 61 -8.54 1.76 3.71
N ALA A 62 -9.25 2.58 2.93
CA ALA A 62 -9.36 4.02 3.12
C ALA A 62 -10.52 4.42 4.07
N GLY A 63 -11.06 3.45 4.81
CA GLY A 63 -12.16 3.66 5.75
C GLY A 63 -11.74 4.35 7.06
N PRO A 64 -12.66 4.45 8.05
CA PRO A 64 -12.38 5.08 9.33
C PRO A 64 -11.38 4.30 10.20
N GLN A 65 -11.21 3.00 9.95
CA GLN A 65 -10.26 2.17 10.65
C GLN A 65 -8.90 2.17 9.94
N PRO A 66 -7.78 2.06 10.70
CA PRO A 66 -6.47 1.84 10.11
C PRO A 66 -6.43 0.59 9.22
N PRO A 67 -5.70 0.62 8.09
CA PRO A 67 -5.67 -0.48 7.13
C PRO A 67 -5.30 -1.84 7.73
N HIS A 68 -4.38 -1.88 8.70
CA HIS A 68 -3.96 -3.13 9.34
C HIS A 68 -5.06 -3.79 10.18
N ILE A 69 -5.98 -2.99 10.75
CA ILE A 69 -7.16 -3.50 11.47
C ILE A 69 -8.17 -4.07 10.46
N SER A 70 -8.42 -3.35 9.37
CA SER A 70 -9.29 -3.84 8.29
C SER A 70 -8.77 -5.17 7.72
N LEU A 71 -7.45 -5.30 7.53
CA LEU A 71 -6.83 -6.55 7.06
C LEU A 71 -6.92 -7.68 8.09
N ALA A 72 -6.80 -7.39 9.38
CA ALA A 72 -6.99 -8.38 10.44
C ALA A 72 -8.43 -8.93 10.44
N ASN A 73 -9.43 -8.04 10.36
CA ASN A 73 -10.84 -8.44 10.26
C ASN A 73 -11.12 -9.29 9.00
N MET A 74 -10.45 -8.99 7.87
CA MET A 74 -10.51 -9.86 6.69
C MET A 74 -9.87 -11.22 6.96
N ALA A 75 -8.76 -11.27 7.67
CA ALA A 75 -8.07 -12.51 7.97
C ALA A 75 -8.91 -13.46 8.85
N ASP A 76 -9.72 -12.93 9.77
CA ASP A 76 -10.65 -13.75 10.57
C ASP A 76 -11.68 -14.47 9.68
N LYS A 77 -12.03 -13.88 8.53
CA LYS A 77 -13.00 -14.43 7.57
C LYS A 77 -12.37 -15.31 6.48
N TYR A 78 -11.22 -14.89 5.95
CA TYR A 78 -10.58 -15.52 4.78
C TYR A 78 -9.41 -16.42 5.14
N GLY A 79 -8.97 -16.40 6.41
CA GLY A 79 -7.97 -17.29 6.97
C GLY A 79 -6.54 -16.75 6.91
N ARG A 80 -5.60 -17.69 7.01
CA ARG A 80 -4.14 -17.43 7.19
C ARG A 80 -3.50 -16.67 6.03
N MET A 81 -4.11 -16.71 4.83
CA MET A 81 -3.57 -16.10 3.62
C MET A 81 -4.70 -15.88 2.61
N PHE A 82 -4.78 -14.68 2.02
CA PHE A 82 -5.83 -14.31 1.06
C PHE A 82 -5.35 -13.21 0.12
N THR A 83 -6.04 -13.05 -1.01
CA THR A 83 -5.69 -12.09 -2.05
C THR A 83 -6.66 -10.90 -2.04
N ILE A 84 -6.12 -9.69 -2.14
CA ILE A 84 -6.88 -8.46 -2.36
C ILE A 84 -6.41 -7.77 -3.65
N LYS A 85 -7.17 -6.74 -4.06
CA LYS A 85 -6.81 -5.85 -5.17
C LYS A 85 -6.59 -4.44 -4.62
N LEU A 86 -5.40 -3.90 -4.83
CA LEU A 86 -5.04 -2.52 -4.55
C LEU A 86 -5.08 -1.75 -5.87
N GLY A 87 -6.23 -1.18 -6.20
CA GLY A 87 -6.47 -0.64 -7.52
C GLY A 87 -6.48 -1.76 -8.56
N VAL A 88 -5.63 -1.62 -9.59
CA VAL A 88 -5.42 -2.62 -10.65
C VAL A 88 -4.42 -3.73 -10.26
N HIS A 89 -3.71 -3.58 -9.15
CA HIS A 89 -2.69 -4.54 -8.72
C HIS A 89 -3.27 -5.56 -7.74
N ARG A 90 -2.94 -6.84 -7.91
CA ARG A 90 -3.24 -7.87 -6.90
C ARG A 90 -2.18 -7.86 -5.81
N ALA A 91 -2.60 -8.01 -4.57
CA ALA A 91 -1.73 -8.12 -3.41
C ALA A 91 -2.10 -9.36 -2.60
N LEU A 92 -1.08 -10.12 -2.19
CA LEU A 92 -1.22 -11.26 -1.30
C LEU A 92 -1.06 -10.78 0.14
N VAL A 93 -2.03 -11.09 0.98
CA VAL A 93 -2.01 -10.80 2.42
C VAL A 93 -1.68 -12.09 3.15
N VAL A 94 -0.63 -12.06 3.98
CA VAL A 94 -0.20 -13.17 4.82
C VAL A 94 -0.48 -12.80 6.27
N ASN A 95 -1.37 -13.54 6.93
CA ASN A 95 -1.77 -13.34 8.33
C ASN A 95 -1.32 -14.49 9.23
N ASN A 96 -0.17 -15.08 8.93
CA ASN A 96 0.33 -16.23 9.67
C ASN A 96 1.85 -16.22 9.76
N TRP A 97 2.37 -16.45 10.96
CA TRP A 97 3.79 -16.29 11.24
C TRP A 97 4.64 -17.38 10.58
N GLU A 98 4.14 -18.63 10.45
CA GLU A 98 4.88 -19.70 9.77
C GLU A 98 5.07 -19.37 8.27
N ILE A 99 4.00 -18.92 7.60
CA ILE A 99 4.05 -18.51 6.19
C ILE A 99 4.92 -17.26 6.03
N ALA A 100 4.78 -16.27 6.91
CA ALA A 100 5.61 -15.07 6.87
C ALA A 100 7.10 -15.40 7.05
N LYS A 101 7.43 -16.33 7.97
CA LYS A 101 8.79 -16.83 8.17
C LYS A 101 9.31 -17.48 6.89
N GLU A 102 8.53 -18.32 6.23
CA GLU A 102 8.93 -18.95 4.97
C GLU A 102 9.16 -17.90 3.85
N CYS A 103 8.28 -16.91 3.72
CA CYS A 103 8.42 -15.81 2.76
C CYS A 103 9.67 -14.94 3.02
N LEU A 104 10.01 -14.70 4.28
CA LEU A 104 11.08 -13.77 4.68
C LEU A 104 12.41 -14.45 4.99
N THR A 105 12.48 -15.79 4.95
CA THR A 105 13.72 -16.55 5.16
C THR A 105 14.03 -17.48 3.99
N ILE A 106 13.24 -18.53 3.79
CA ILE A 106 13.48 -19.56 2.76
C ILE A 106 13.32 -18.98 1.35
N ASN A 107 12.28 -18.17 1.15
CA ASN A 107 11.93 -17.56 -0.13
C ASN A 107 12.25 -16.06 -0.18
N ASP A 108 13.10 -15.56 0.73
CA ASP A 108 13.36 -14.14 0.94
C ASP A 108 13.70 -13.39 -0.36
N LYS A 109 14.51 -14.00 -1.24
CA LYS A 109 14.92 -13.45 -2.54
C LYS A 109 13.74 -13.20 -3.48
N ALA A 110 12.72 -14.07 -3.47
CA ALA A 110 11.52 -13.91 -4.29
C ALA A 110 10.66 -12.72 -3.80
N PHE A 111 10.67 -12.46 -2.49
CA PHE A 111 9.92 -11.37 -1.85
C PHE A 111 10.78 -10.12 -1.58
N ALA A 112 12.05 -10.11 -1.99
CA ALA A 112 12.97 -9.03 -1.69
C ALA A 112 12.72 -7.78 -2.55
N SER A 113 12.17 -7.96 -3.76
CA SER A 113 11.87 -6.83 -4.64
C SER A 113 10.69 -6.00 -4.11
N ARG A 114 10.63 -4.73 -4.50
CA ARG A 114 9.54 -3.81 -4.14
C ARG A 114 8.74 -3.46 -5.39
N PRO A 115 7.39 -3.38 -5.31
CA PRO A 115 6.59 -2.89 -6.42
C PRO A 115 7.04 -1.49 -6.83
N LYS A 116 7.22 -1.28 -8.14
CA LYS A 116 7.50 0.06 -8.68
C LYS A 116 6.21 0.87 -8.65
N VAL A 117 6.17 1.90 -7.82
CA VAL A 117 5.06 2.85 -7.77
C VAL A 117 5.63 4.26 -7.90
N VAL A 118 4.93 5.13 -8.64
CA VAL A 118 5.42 6.48 -9.01
C VAL A 118 5.85 7.30 -7.79
N ASN A 119 5.09 7.21 -6.70
CA ASN A 119 5.42 7.95 -5.46
C ASN A 119 6.77 7.52 -4.87
N MET A 120 7.12 6.24 -4.98
CA MET A 120 8.40 5.71 -4.47
C MET A 120 9.56 6.07 -5.40
N GLU A 121 9.30 6.23 -6.69
CA GLU A 121 10.27 6.76 -7.63
C GLU A 121 10.56 8.23 -7.33
N LEU A 122 9.52 9.05 -7.13
CA LEU A 122 9.67 10.47 -6.84
C LEU A 122 10.31 10.73 -5.47
N LEU A 123 9.81 10.09 -4.41
CA LEU A 123 10.30 10.30 -3.04
C LEU A 123 11.59 9.51 -2.74
N GLY A 124 11.80 8.40 -3.45
CA GLY A 124 12.92 7.49 -3.25
C GLY A 124 14.13 7.77 -4.12
N TYR A 125 14.25 8.98 -4.69
CA TYR A 125 15.34 9.36 -5.60
C TYR A 125 15.50 8.37 -6.76
N ASN A 126 14.44 8.20 -7.55
CA ASN A 126 14.34 7.19 -8.61
C ASN A 126 14.63 5.76 -8.11
N ASN A 127 14.05 5.40 -6.96
CA ASN A 127 14.29 4.13 -6.27
C ASN A 127 15.76 3.87 -5.87
N ALA A 128 16.57 4.91 -5.65
CA ALA A 128 17.91 4.76 -5.08
C ALA A 128 17.88 4.60 -3.55
N MET A 129 16.81 5.02 -2.88
CA MET A 129 16.69 4.83 -1.43
C MET A 129 16.65 3.33 -1.07
N ILE A 130 17.46 2.89 -0.10
CA ILE A 130 17.62 1.48 0.31
C ILE A 130 16.28 0.75 0.58
N VAL A 131 15.28 1.48 1.09
CA VAL A 131 13.96 0.95 1.45
C VAL A 131 13.10 0.62 0.21
N PHE A 132 13.31 1.36 -0.88
CA PHE A 132 12.47 1.31 -2.10
C PHE A 132 13.19 0.75 -3.32
N ALA A 133 14.52 0.62 -3.26
CA ALA A 133 15.31 0.06 -4.33
C ALA A 133 14.90 -1.40 -4.63
N PRO A 134 14.71 -1.77 -5.92
CA PRO A 134 14.43 -3.15 -6.29
C PRO A 134 15.63 -4.04 -5.97
N TYR A 135 15.37 -5.32 -5.73
CA TYR A 135 16.44 -6.27 -5.44
C TYR A 135 17.40 -6.39 -6.63
N GLY A 136 18.70 -6.22 -6.37
CA GLY A 136 19.75 -6.25 -7.38
C GLY A 136 21.13 -6.01 -6.79
N PRO A 137 22.20 -5.97 -7.61
CA PRO A 137 23.56 -5.74 -7.13
C PRO A 137 23.71 -4.47 -6.29
N TYR A 138 23.09 -3.36 -6.74
CA TYR A 138 23.06 -2.09 -6.02
C TYR A 138 22.47 -2.24 -4.60
N TRP A 139 21.26 -2.77 -4.49
CA TRP A 139 20.58 -2.96 -3.21
C TRP A 139 21.38 -3.86 -2.27
N ARG A 140 21.99 -4.94 -2.79
CA ARG A 140 22.84 -5.85 -2.01
C ARG A 140 24.08 -5.15 -1.46
N GLN A 141 24.72 -4.30 -2.26
CA GLN A 141 25.87 -3.52 -1.85
C GLN A 141 25.51 -2.51 -0.76
N VAL A 142 24.46 -1.72 -0.97
CA VAL A 142 24.00 -0.71 0.00
C VAL A 142 23.55 -1.37 1.31
N ARG A 143 22.84 -2.50 1.24
CA ARG A 143 22.43 -3.28 2.43
C ARG A 143 23.61 -3.88 3.20
N LYS A 144 24.73 -4.17 2.52
CA LYS A 144 25.97 -4.60 3.17
C LYS A 144 26.69 -3.43 3.86
N CYS A 145 26.73 -2.26 3.22
CA CYS A 145 27.45 -1.10 3.73
C CYS A 145 26.68 -0.35 4.84
N ALA A 146 25.35 -0.22 4.73
CA ALA A 146 24.56 0.62 5.63
C ALA A 146 24.70 0.25 7.12
N PRO A 147 24.67 -1.03 7.54
CA PRO A 147 24.87 -1.37 8.94
C PRO A 147 26.26 -1.02 9.46
N ILE A 148 27.30 -1.12 8.62
CA ILE A 148 28.68 -0.84 9.01
C ILE A 148 28.91 0.66 9.15
N GLU A 149 28.45 1.42 8.15
CA GLU A 149 28.73 2.85 8.06
C GLU A 149 27.76 3.72 8.86
N LEU A 150 26.52 3.29 9.07
CA LEU A 150 25.49 4.11 9.73
C LEU A 150 25.04 3.54 11.07
N LEU A 151 24.97 2.22 11.21
CA LEU A 151 24.35 1.55 12.37
C LEU A 151 25.33 0.71 13.19
N SER A 152 26.64 0.89 13.01
CA SER A 152 27.63 0.19 13.82
C SER A 152 27.66 0.75 15.24
N THR A 153 28.06 -0.09 16.21
CA THR A 153 28.13 0.32 17.62
C THR A 153 28.94 1.60 17.79
N HIS A 154 30.08 1.71 17.10
CA HIS A 154 30.91 2.91 17.11
C HIS A 154 30.16 4.16 16.61
N ARG A 155 29.45 4.06 15.48
CA ARG A 155 28.65 5.17 14.94
C ARG A 155 27.51 5.54 15.90
N LEU A 156 26.84 4.55 16.47
CA LEU A 156 25.77 4.76 17.45
C LEU A 156 26.30 5.48 18.70
N ASP A 157 27.49 5.13 19.17
CA ASP A 157 28.15 5.77 20.31
C ASP A 157 28.58 7.21 20.01
N LEU A 158 29.13 7.46 18.81
CA LEU A 158 29.47 8.82 18.37
C LEU A 158 28.25 9.75 18.41
N PHE A 159 27.07 9.28 17.96
CA PHE A 159 25.83 10.05 17.97
C PHE A 159 25.02 9.93 19.27
N LYS A 160 25.53 9.25 20.30
CA LYS A 160 24.80 9.04 21.55
C LYS A 160 24.47 10.36 22.24
N HIS A 161 25.46 11.25 22.34
CA HIS A 161 25.31 12.55 23.01
C HIS A 161 24.22 13.43 22.37
N VAL A 162 24.09 13.40 21.03
CA VAL A 162 23.04 14.14 20.31
C VAL A 162 21.66 13.64 20.73
N ARG A 163 21.45 12.31 20.70
CA ARG A 163 20.17 11.71 21.10
C ARG A 163 19.84 12.00 22.56
N GLU A 164 20.82 11.92 23.45
CA GLU A 164 20.65 12.25 24.87
C GLU A 164 20.28 13.72 25.06
N SER A 165 20.92 14.63 24.32
CA SER A 165 20.60 16.06 24.33
C SER A 165 19.18 16.34 23.82
N ASP A 166 18.77 15.72 22.72
CA ASP A 166 17.43 15.89 22.14
C ASP A 166 16.32 15.39 23.08
N VAL A 167 16.55 14.23 23.72
CA VAL A 167 15.62 13.67 24.71
C VAL A 167 15.55 14.55 25.96
N LYS A 168 16.70 15.02 26.47
CA LYS A 168 16.76 15.91 27.62
C LYS A 168 16.02 17.22 27.34
N THR A 169 16.29 17.86 26.22
CA THR A 169 15.64 19.10 25.79
C THR A 169 14.13 18.92 25.65
N SER A 170 13.71 17.81 25.04
CA SER A 170 12.28 17.47 24.91
C SER A 170 11.62 17.30 26.28
N LEU A 171 12.28 16.63 27.22
CA LEU A 171 11.75 16.41 28.57
C LEU A 171 11.66 17.72 29.37
N GLU A 172 12.68 18.57 29.27
CA GLU A 172 12.67 19.90 29.90
C GLU A 172 11.52 20.76 29.37
N GLN A 173 11.32 20.80 28.05
CA GLN A 173 10.21 21.52 27.43
C GLN A 173 8.85 20.98 27.90
N LEU A 174 8.67 19.65 27.98
CA LEU A 174 7.45 19.04 28.51
C LEU A 174 7.21 19.44 29.96
N TYR A 175 8.28 19.42 30.78
CA TYR A 175 8.21 19.82 32.18
C TYR A 175 7.81 21.29 32.35
N GLN A 176 8.36 22.19 31.54
CA GLN A 176 7.97 23.61 31.57
C GLN A 176 6.51 23.83 31.19
N ILE A 177 6.02 23.14 30.16
CA ILE A 177 4.60 23.20 29.77
C ILE A 177 3.72 22.68 30.90
N TRP A 178 4.13 21.58 31.54
CA TRP A 178 3.42 21.03 32.70
C TRP A 178 3.39 22.02 33.87
N ASN A 179 4.53 22.59 34.25
CA ASN A 179 4.62 23.52 35.37
C ASN A 179 3.74 24.78 35.15
N LYS A 180 3.72 25.32 33.93
CA LYS A 180 2.87 26.47 33.58
C LYS A 180 1.37 26.16 33.69
N LYS A 181 0.94 24.95 33.32
CA LYS A 181 -0.47 24.53 33.38
C LYS A 181 -0.90 24.05 34.78
N LYS A 182 0.03 23.52 35.57
CA LYS A 182 -0.22 23.20 36.98
C LYS A 182 -0.67 24.42 37.77
N SER A 183 -0.08 25.59 37.49
CA SER A 183 -0.49 26.88 38.09
C SER A 183 -1.94 27.29 37.79
N THR A 184 -2.62 26.66 36.82
CA THR A 184 -4.01 26.92 36.44
C THR A 184 -4.97 25.77 36.82
N ASN A 185 -4.56 24.95 37.81
CA ASN A 185 -5.38 23.90 38.46
C ASN A 185 -5.62 22.62 37.63
N CYS A 186 -4.70 22.28 36.71
CA CYS A 186 -4.75 21.04 35.92
C CYS A 186 -3.52 20.16 36.19
N ASP A 187 -3.73 18.97 36.76
CA ASP A 187 -2.66 18.03 37.14
C ASP A 187 -2.03 17.30 35.93
N LYS A 188 -2.72 17.33 34.78
CA LYS A 188 -2.30 16.64 33.55
C LYS A 188 -2.17 17.62 32.39
N VAL A 189 -1.17 17.41 31.55
CA VAL A 189 -0.99 18.18 30.31
C VAL A 189 -1.22 17.27 29.12
N LEU A 190 -2.25 17.60 28.33
CA LEU A 190 -2.42 17.07 26.99
C LEU A 190 -1.45 17.75 26.04
N VAL A 191 -0.63 16.94 25.37
CA VAL A 191 0.31 17.36 24.34
C VAL A 191 -0.11 16.74 23.02
N GLU A 192 -0.31 17.59 22.02
CA GLU A 192 -0.57 17.12 20.67
C GLU A 192 0.76 16.72 20.01
N MET A 193 1.02 15.41 19.91
CA MET A 193 2.29 14.89 19.38
C MET A 193 2.59 15.35 17.95
N LYS A 194 1.56 15.57 17.11
CA LYS A 194 1.74 16.13 15.76
C LYS A 194 2.32 17.54 15.75
N ARG A 195 1.99 18.35 16.77
CA ARG A 195 2.54 19.68 16.95
C ARG A 195 3.93 19.61 17.59
N TRP A 196 4.11 18.66 18.50
CA TRP A 196 5.38 18.41 19.20
C TRP A 196 6.53 18.11 18.23
N PHE A 197 6.35 17.15 17.32
CA PHE A 197 7.41 16.75 16.39
C PHE A 197 7.63 17.71 15.21
N ARG A 198 6.83 18.77 15.07
CA ARG A 198 7.01 19.72 13.95
C ARG A 198 8.31 20.53 14.05
N GLY A 199 8.83 20.77 15.26
CA GLY A 199 10.06 21.51 15.48
C GLY A 199 11.35 20.69 15.31
N CYS A 200 11.26 19.37 15.09
CA CYS A 200 12.43 18.52 14.86
C CYS A 200 12.91 18.50 13.39
N TYR A 201 12.20 19.19 12.49
CA TYR A 201 12.49 19.22 11.06
C TYR A 201 12.94 20.60 10.54
N SER A 202 13.17 21.55 11.45
CA SER A 202 13.60 22.92 11.17
C SER A 202 14.99 23.18 11.73
#